data_AF-A0AB74HRJ7-F1
#
_entry.id   AF-A0AB74HRJ7-F1
#
_cell.length_a   1.000
_cell.length_b   1.000
_cell.length_c   1.000
_cell.angle_alpha   90.00
_cell.angle_beta   90.00
_cell.angle_gamma   90.00
#
_symmetry.space_group_name_H-M   'P 1'
#
loop_
_entity.id
_entity.type
_entity.pdbx_description
1 polymer ?
#
loop_
_entity_poly.entity_id
_entity_poly.type
_entity_poly.pdbx_seq_one_letter_code
_entity_poly.pdbx_strand_id
1 'polypeptide(L)'
;MDKQKRWFDDMLDLYNAAKQLGDDPWAHKIMEALEAGYEASEQNEQTRKQTLLEKRLFEIDTRLNELRKEFEQAESVKSRQQLYEHAIKLQIERAQIEEERKRHFNSINSS
;
A
#
# COMPACT_ATOMS: atom_id res chain seq x y z
N MET A 1 -3.60 -15.07 -11.97
CA MET A 1 -4.48 -15.74 -11.00
C MET A 1 -3.74 -15.79 -9.69
N ASP A 2 -4.28 -15.13 -8.67
CA ASP A 2 -3.63 -14.96 -7.37
C ASP A 2 -3.52 -16.31 -6.67
N LYS A 3 -2.29 -16.81 -6.50
CA LYS A 3 -2.01 -18.07 -5.76
C LYS A 3 -2.68 -18.09 -4.39
N GLN A 4 -2.89 -16.92 -3.81
CA GLN A 4 -3.54 -16.71 -2.53
C GLN A 4 -5.05 -16.92 -2.55
N LYS A 5 -5.75 -16.48 -3.61
CA LYS A 5 -7.18 -16.78 -3.79
C LYS A 5 -7.40 -18.28 -3.90
N ARG A 6 -6.56 -18.94 -4.71
CA ARG A 6 -6.62 -20.39 -4.88
C ARG A 6 -6.31 -21.14 -3.57
N TRP A 7 -5.34 -20.68 -2.79
CA TRP A 7 -5.07 -21.26 -1.47
C TRP A 7 -6.26 -21.11 -0.51
N PHE A 8 -6.93 -19.95 -0.52
CA PHE A 8 -8.11 -19.70 0.31
C PHE A 8 -9.30 -20.58 -0.10
N ASP A 9 -9.56 -20.68 -1.40
CA ASP A 9 -10.58 -21.56 -1.97
C ASP A 9 -10.30 -23.04 -1.61
N ASP A 10 -9.04 -23.50 -1.77
CA ASP A 10 -8.62 -24.86 -1.42
C ASP A 10 -8.81 -25.13 0.10
N MET A 11 -8.54 -24.15 0.96
CA MET A 11 -8.76 -24.27 2.41
C MET A 11 -10.25 -24.31 2.78
N LEU A 12 -11.09 -23.55 2.09
CA LEU A 12 -12.55 -23.60 2.27
C LEU A 12 -13.13 -24.95 1.86
N ASP A 13 -12.64 -25.53 0.77
CA ASP A 13 -13.05 -26.86 0.33
C ASP A 13 -12.69 -27.94 1.37
N LEU A 14 -11.49 -27.86 1.94
CA LEU A 14 -11.07 -28.75 3.03
C LEU A 14 -11.91 -28.56 4.30
N TYR A 15 -12.27 -27.33 4.65
CA TYR A 15 -13.14 -27.04 5.79
C TYR A 15 -14.52 -27.68 5.60
N ASN A 16 -15.10 -27.52 4.41
CA ASN A 16 -16.38 -28.11 4.06
C ASN A 16 -16.33 -29.64 4.10
N ALA A 17 -15.25 -30.25 3.61
CA ALA A 17 -15.03 -31.69 3.70
C ALA A 17 -14.91 -32.19 5.15
N ALA A 18 -14.16 -31.48 6.01
CA ALA A 18 -14.04 -31.80 7.43
C ALA A 18 -15.40 -31.75 8.14
N LYS A 19 -16.22 -30.74 7.84
CA LYS A 19 -17.58 -30.62 8.37
C LYS A 19 -18.51 -31.72 7.89
N GLN A 20 -18.44 -32.12 6.62
CA GLN A 20 -19.24 -33.23 6.09
C GLN A 20 -18.90 -34.57 6.75
N LEU A 21 -17.64 -34.76 7.15
CA LEU A 21 -17.17 -35.96 7.84
C LEU A 21 -17.46 -35.94 9.36
N GLY A 22 -17.93 -34.82 9.91
CA GLY A 22 -18.13 -34.65 11.34
C GLY A 22 -16.84 -34.55 12.15
N ASP A 23 -15.70 -34.28 11.49
CA ASP A 23 -14.40 -34.11 12.15
C ASP A 23 -14.24 -32.67 12.62
N ASP A 24 -14.89 -32.35 13.73
CA ASP A 24 -14.82 -31.02 14.35
C ASP A 24 -13.39 -30.59 14.75
N PRO A 25 -12.53 -31.47 15.30
CA PRO A 25 -11.12 -31.13 15.54
C PRO A 25 -10.36 -30.72 14.27
N TRP A 26 -10.60 -31.41 13.15
CA TRP A 26 -9.95 -31.06 11.88
C TRP A 26 -10.51 -29.76 11.30
N ALA A 27 -11.84 -29.57 11.33
CA ALA A 27 -12.46 -28.33 10.88
C ALA A 27 -11.97 -27.12 11.69
N HIS A 28 -11.76 -27.28 13.01
CA HIS A 28 -11.23 -26.21 13.85
C HIS A 28 -9.80 -25.82 13.46
N LYS A 29 -8.91 -26.79 13.23
CA LYS A 29 -7.53 -26.52 12.77
C LYS A 29 -7.48 -25.81 11.40
N ILE A 30 -8.40 -26.14 10.50
CA ILE A 30 -8.49 -25.45 9.20
C ILE A 30 -8.93 -24.01 9.38
N MET A 31 -9.88 -23.75 10.29
CA MET A 31 -10.32 -22.39 10.62
C MET A 31 -9.18 -21.55 11.20
N GLU A 32 -8.40 -22.09 12.15
CA GLU A 32 -7.22 -21.41 12.71
C GLU A 32 -6.18 -21.09 11.62
N ALA A 33 -5.95 -22.01 10.69
CA ALA A 33 -5.03 -21.79 9.58
C ALA A 33 -5.54 -20.74 8.58
N LEU A 34 -6.85 -20.69 8.34
CA LEU A 34 -7.50 -19.66 7.52
C LEU A 34 -7.39 -18.27 8.14
N GLU A 35 -7.65 -18.14 9.44
CA GLU A 35 -7.52 -16.88 10.19
C GLU A 35 -6.06 -16.40 10.16
N ALA A 36 -5.10 -17.26 10.51
CA ALA A 36 -3.68 -16.90 10.48
C ALA A 36 -3.19 -16.50 9.07
N GLY A 37 -3.66 -17.19 8.03
CA GLY A 37 -3.33 -16.85 6.65
C GLY A 37 -3.95 -15.54 6.18
N TYR A 38 -5.16 -15.22 6.66
CA TYR A 38 -5.83 -13.95 6.39
C TYR A 38 -5.11 -12.78 7.08
N GLU A 39 -4.77 -12.91 8.36
CA GLU A 39 -4.01 -11.90 9.11
C GLU A 39 -2.64 -11.63 8.45
N ALA A 40 -1.91 -12.69 8.08
CA ALA A 40 -0.63 -12.56 7.39
C ALA A 40 -0.77 -11.88 6.01
N SER A 41 -1.88 -12.14 5.30
CA SER A 41 -2.20 -11.45 4.05
C SER A 41 -2.40 -9.96 4.26
N GLU A 42 -3.22 -9.60 5.23
CA GLU A 42 -3.59 -8.23 5.51
C GLU A 42 -2.36 -7.41 5.92
N GLN A 43 -1.51 -7.96 6.81
CA GLN A 43 -0.24 -7.35 7.20
C GLN A 43 0.71 -7.15 6.00
N ASN A 44 0.76 -8.11 5.08
CA ASN A 44 1.59 -8.00 3.88
C ASN A 44 1.05 -6.93 2.92
N GLU A 45 -0.28 -6.84 2.75
CA GLU A 45 -0.90 -5.80 1.94
C GLU A 45 -0.67 -4.40 2.53
N GLN A 46 -0.85 -4.25 3.85
CA GLN A 46 -0.55 -3.01 4.57
C GLN A 46 0.92 -2.60 4.40
N THR A 47 1.85 -3.54 4.58
CA THR A 47 3.29 -3.29 4.39
C THR A 47 3.58 -2.84 2.96
N ARG A 48 3.01 -3.53 1.97
CA ARG A 48 3.18 -3.20 0.55
C ARG A 48 2.66 -1.80 0.22
N LYS A 49 1.48 -1.45 0.75
CA LYS A 49 0.89 -0.12 0.56
C LYS A 49 1.74 0.97 1.19
N GLN A 50 2.28 0.73 2.39
CA GLN A 50 3.20 1.65 3.04
C GLN A 50 4.48 1.87 2.21
N THR A 51 5.14 0.79 1.76
CA THR A 51 6.34 0.88 0.92
C THR A 51 6.06 1.65 -0.39
N LEU A 52 4.89 1.47 -1.00
CA LEU A 52 4.51 2.20 -2.21
C LEU A 52 4.36 3.70 -1.96
N LEU A 53 3.71 4.09 -0.86
CA LEU A 53 3.55 5.50 -0.48
C LEU A 53 4.91 6.15 -0.18
N GLU A 54 5.79 5.46 0.53
CA GLU A 54 7.16 5.91 0.80
C GLU A 54 7.97 6.12 -0.48
N LYS A 55 7.88 5.17 -1.42
CA LYS A 55 8.54 5.28 -2.72
C LYS A 55 8.05 6.51 -3.50
N ARG A 56 6.73 6.74 -3.54
CA ARG A 56 6.17 7.92 -4.23
C ARG A 56 6.60 9.24 -3.61
N LEU A 57 6.66 9.33 -2.28
CA LEU A 57 7.19 10.52 -1.60
C LEU A 57 8.65 10.78 -1.98
N PHE A 58 9.47 9.73 -2.00
CA PHE A 58 10.87 9.84 -2.42
C PHE A 58 11.03 10.31 -3.87
N GLU A 59 10.20 9.81 -4.79
CA GLU A 59 10.17 10.24 -6.19
C GLU A 59 9.80 11.73 -6.31
N ILE A 60 8.79 12.20 -5.57
CA ILE A 60 8.41 13.61 -5.55
C ILE A 60 9.52 14.50 -4.97
N ASP A 61 10.13 14.10 -3.85
CA ASP A 61 11.22 14.85 -3.24
C ASP A 61 12.44 14.94 -4.16
N THR A 62 12.73 13.87 -4.90
CA THR A 62 13.77 13.86 -5.94
C THR A 62 13.43 14.85 -7.05
N ARG A 63 12.20 14.82 -7.56
CA ARG A 63 11.77 15.72 -8.64
C ARG A 63 11.74 17.18 -8.21
N LEU A 64 11.36 17.47 -6.98
CA LEU A 64 11.43 18.83 -6.41
C LEU A 64 12.88 19.33 -6.32
N ASN A 65 13.82 18.47 -5.93
CA ASN A 65 15.24 18.81 -5.91
C ASN A 65 15.79 19.09 -7.31
N GLU A 66 15.37 18.33 -8.32
CA GLU A 66 15.72 18.60 -9.72
C GLU A 66 15.15 19.94 -10.19
N LEU A 67 13.85 20.19 -9.97
CA LEU A 67 13.21 21.46 -10.34
C LEU A 67 13.88 22.65 -9.68
N ARG A 68 14.36 22.50 -8.44
CA ARG A 68 15.14 23.55 -7.77
C ARG A 68 16.46 23.84 -8.50
N LYS A 69 17.19 22.81 -8.92
CA LYS A 69 18.43 22.99 -9.73
C LYS A 69 18.13 23.64 -11.07
N GLU A 70 17.07 23.21 -11.75
CA GLU A 70 16.60 23.80 -13.00
C GLU A 70 16.21 25.29 -12.80
N PHE A 71 15.63 25.63 -11.65
CA PHE A 71 15.26 27.01 -11.32
C PHE A 71 16.47 27.91 -11.09
N GLU A 72 17.50 27.40 -10.40
CA GLU A 72 18.77 28.11 -10.18
C GLU A 72 19.50 28.38 -11.50
N GLN A 73 19.37 27.50 -12.49
CA GLN A 73 19.99 27.61 -13.82
C GLN A 73 19.15 28.38 -14.85
N ALA A 74 17.86 28.61 -14.59
CA ALA A 74 16.98 29.28 -15.53
C ALA A 74 17.32 30.78 -15.65
N GLU A 75 17.65 31.23 -16.86
CA GLU A 75 17.97 32.63 -17.17
C GLU A 75 16.71 33.49 -17.44
N SER A 76 15.61 32.84 -17.84
CA SER A 76 14.37 33.51 -18.22
C SER A 76 13.33 33.49 -17.09
N VAL A 77 12.70 34.65 -16.84
CA VAL A 77 11.60 34.79 -15.87
C VAL A 77 10.42 33.87 -16.20
N LYS A 78 10.11 33.71 -17.50
CA LYS A 78 9.04 32.82 -17.97
C LYS A 78 9.33 31.36 -17.64
N SER A 79 10.59 30.94 -17.80
CA SER A 79 11.04 29.58 -17.49
C SER A 79 10.99 29.32 -15.99
N ARG A 80 11.43 30.28 -15.17
CA ARG A 80 11.31 30.21 -13.71
C ARG A 80 9.87 30.07 -13.25
N GLN A 81 8.95 30.81 -13.86
CA GLN A 81 7.52 30.73 -13.52
C GLN A 81 6.91 29.37 -13.82
N GLN A 82 7.24 28.77 -14.97
CA GLN A 82 6.78 27.41 -15.32
C GLN A 82 7.33 26.33 -14.39
N LEU A 83 8.60 26.47 -13.96
CA LEU A 83 9.22 25.57 -12.97
C LEU A 83 8.57 25.71 -11.59
N TYR A 84 8.23 26.94 -11.20
CA TYR A 84 7.53 27.20 -9.94
C TYR A 84 6.12 26.60 -9.91
N GLU A 85 5.36 26.71 -11.00
CA GLU A 85 4.05 26.06 -11.15
C GLU A 85 4.14 24.54 -11.05
N HIS A 86 5.18 23.93 -11.64
CA HIS A 86 5.43 22.49 -11.50
C HIS A 86 5.76 22.11 -10.06
N ALA A 87 6.59 22.90 -9.38
CA ALA A 87 6.92 22.66 -7.98
C ALA A 87 5.68 22.73 -7.08
N ILE A 88 4.78 23.69 -7.30
CA ILE A 88 3.51 23.79 -6.55
C ILE A 88 2.65 22.53 -6.75
N LYS A 89 2.49 22.06 -7.99
CA LYS A 89 1.69 20.85 -8.26
C LYS A 89 2.26 19.64 -7.53
N LEU A 90 3.58 19.46 -7.55
CA LEU A 90 4.26 18.38 -6.83
C LEU A 90 4.12 18.52 -5.30
N GLN A 91 4.15 19.73 -4.76
CA GLN A 91 3.90 19.96 -3.33
C GLN A 91 2.48 19.59 -2.92
N ILE A 92 1.48 19.87 -3.77
CA ILE A 92 0.10 19.45 -3.54
C ILE A 92 0.00 17.92 -3.55
N GLU A 93 0.61 17.26 -4.53
CA GLU A 93 0.64 15.79 -4.62
C GLU A 93 1.34 15.17 -3.39
N ARG A 94 2.46 15.74 -2.96
CA ARG A 94 3.18 15.33 -1.74
C ARG A 94 2.26 15.39 -0.51
N ALA A 95 1.54 16.49 -0.34
CA ALA A 95 0.62 16.67 0.78
C ALA A 95 -0.53 15.65 0.76
N GLN A 96 -1.05 15.31 -0.43
CA GLN A 96 -2.08 14.27 -0.58
C GLN A 96 -1.56 12.88 -0.19
N ILE A 97 -0.34 12.54 -0.59
CA ILE A 97 0.28 11.24 -0.26
C ILE A 97 0.63 11.16 1.23
N GLU A 98 1.08 12.26 1.85
CA GLU A 98 1.30 12.32 3.29
C GLU A 98 -0.01 12.12 4.08
N GLU A 99 -1.10 12.71 3.61
CA GLU A 99 -2.43 12.51 4.19
C GLU A 99 -2.90 11.06 4.02
N GLU A 100 -2.71 10.45 2.85
CA GLU A 100 -2.99 9.02 2.62
C GLU A 100 -2.17 8.12 3.54
N ARG A 101 -0.88 8.44 3.73
CA ARG A 101 0.01 7.69 4.65
C ARG A 101 -0.46 7.80 6.09
N LYS A 102 -0.89 8.99 6.54
CA LYS A 102 -1.45 9.19 7.90
C LYS A 102 -2.74 8.40 8.09
N ARG A 103 -3.65 8.43 7.11
CA ARG A 103 -4.90 7.64 7.15
C ARG A 103 -4.63 6.14 7.19
N HIS A 104 -3.68 5.67 6.39
CA HIS A 104 -3.25 4.27 6.40
C HIS A 104 -2.70 3.87 7.77
N PHE A 105 -1.81 4.67 8.35
CA PHE A 105 -1.27 4.44 9.70
C PHE A 105 -2.36 4.42 10.78
N ASN A 106 -3.33 5.35 10.72
CA ASN A 106 -4.44 5.39 11.67
C ASN A 106 -5.36 4.18 11.50
N SER A 107 -5.60 3.71 10.27
CA SER A 107 -6.41 2.51 10.00
C SER A 107 -5.81 1.24 10.62
N ILE A 108 -4.49 1.12 10.59
CA ILE A 108 -3.77 -0.02 11.18
C ILE A 108 -3.86 0.01 12.72
N ASN A 109 -3.72 1.19 13.33
CA ASN A 109 -3.70 1.33 14.80
C ASN A 109 -5.10 1.46 15.45
N SER A 110 -6.16 1.55 14.64
CA SER A 110 -7.56 1.62 15.13
C SER A 110 -8.28 0.27 15.06
N SER A 111 -7.61 -0.78 14.57
CA SER A 111 -8.08 -2.17 14.54
C SER A 111 -7.45 -2.95 15.69
#